data_AF-A0A4V1XJS7-F1
#
_entry.id   AF-A0A4V1XJS7-F1
#
_cell.length_a   1.000
_cell.length_b   1.000
_cell.length_c   1.000
_cell.angle_alpha   90.00
_cell.angle_beta   90.00
_cell.angle_gamma   90.00
#
_symmetry.space_group_name_H-M   'P 1'
#
loop_
_entity.id
_entity.type
_entity.pdbx_description
1 polymer ?
#
loop_
_entity_poly.entity_id
_entity_poly.type
_entity_poly.pdbx_seq_one_letter_code
_entity_poly.pdbx_strand_id
1 'polypeptide(L)'
;MEKTRLSLQMLGKLLFAQSTEIIDPNLNNGLPTNLAVDDPSTSFTAKGIDINMAAYMSDLAFLASPVSSHVQAAEMHNQSINSLAFLSARMTQQAVELVSLMVASRLFIDCQALDLRSLQRNFFDALPAVVAEVNCIQFGDAVVPVGELAHFTQRAVRRIEEAWKGASRLDIAERFDKIWEAVLPVLLSVLEGTASEDDVSVPLANIGAIQSWKRAFMPRLAAAYQSAYESFQRSPNTAEYIGVGANALYNFVRHELQVPFHLGVTDHPVGFKDYGDANRTRRTVGSWVSIIYEAILEGKGHQCSV
;
A
#
# COMPACT_ATOMS: atom_id res chain seq x y z
N MET A 1 15.34 -18.41 28.20
CA MET A 1 14.88 -19.03 26.94
C MET A 1 13.37 -19.06 26.84
N GLU A 2 12.63 -19.65 27.79
CA GLU A 2 11.16 -19.68 27.73
C GLU A 2 10.51 -18.29 27.68
N LYS A 3 10.87 -17.39 28.59
CA LYS A 3 10.38 -16.00 28.58
C LYS A 3 10.71 -15.30 27.26
N THR A 4 11.92 -15.46 26.75
CA THR A 4 12.34 -14.93 25.44
C THR A 4 11.46 -15.47 24.31
N ARG A 5 11.17 -16.77 24.30
CA ARG A 5 10.30 -17.41 23.29
C ARG A 5 8.87 -16.89 23.35
N LEU A 6 8.34 -16.71 24.56
CA LEU A 6 7.03 -16.09 24.75
C LEU A 6 7.02 -14.63 24.26
N SER A 7 8.05 -13.84 24.57
CA SER A 7 8.18 -12.47 24.06
C SER A 7 8.26 -12.42 22.52
N LEU A 8 9.00 -13.34 21.90
CA LEU A 8 9.05 -13.46 20.44
C LEU A 8 7.67 -13.76 19.84
N GLN A 9 6.89 -14.63 20.47
CA GLN A 9 5.50 -14.87 20.07
C GLN A 9 4.64 -13.62 20.14
N MET A 10 4.77 -12.83 21.21
CA MET A 10 4.03 -11.57 21.33
C MET A 10 4.43 -10.55 20.26
N LEU A 11 5.73 -10.45 19.95
CA LEU A 11 6.24 -9.62 18.86
C LEU A 11 5.72 -10.08 17.50
N GLY A 12 5.75 -11.38 17.22
CA GLY A 12 5.16 -11.97 16.02
C GLY A 12 3.67 -11.63 15.91
N LYS A 13 2.93 -11.66 17.02
CA LYS A 13 1.50 -11.32 17.01
C LYS A 13 1.24 -9.87 16.64
N LEU A 14 2.08 -8.95 17.12
CA LEU A 14 2.03 -7.54 16.75
C LEU A 14 2.31 -7.36 15.25
N LEU A 15 3.40 -7.96 14.75
CA LEU A 15 3.77 -7.90 13.33
C LEU A 15 2.67 -8.46 12.43
N PHE A 16 2.06 -9.58 12.81
CA PHE A 16 0.95 -10.18 12.08
C PHE A 16 -0.26 -9.25 12.03
N ALA A 17 -0.72 -8.75 13.18
CA ALA A 17 -1.89 -7.87 13.25
C ALA A 17 -1.72 -6.61 12.39
N GLN A 18 -0.56 -5.96 12.49
CA GLN A 18 -0.25 -4.78 11.68
C GLN A 18 -0.15 -5.11 10.19
N SER A 19 0.31 -6.31 9.81
CA SER A 19 0.46 -6.71 8.41
C SER A 19 -0.89 -6.91 7.75
N THR A 20 -1.78 -7.63 8.42
CA THR A 20 -3.16 -7.80 7.95
C THR A 20 -3.89 -6.46 7.87
N GLU A 21 -3.68 -5.53 8.81
CA GLU A 21 -4.28 -4.19 8.77
C GLU A 21 -3.86 -3.37 7.54
N ILE A 22 -2.57 -3.40 7.17
CA ILE A 22 -2.07 -2.69 5.99
C ILE A 22 -2.54 -3.33 4.68
N ILE A 23 -2.67 -4.66 4.65
CA ILE A 23 -3.09 -5.39 3.45
C ILE A 23 -4.59 -5.24 3.19
N ASP A 24 -5.41 -5.13 4.25
CA ASP A 24 -6.87 -5.00 4.12
C ASP A 24 -7.29 -3.60 3.66
N PRO A 25 -7.90 -3.45 2.46
CA PRO A 25 -8.41 -2.17 1.98
C PRO A 25 -9.51 -1.52 2.85
N ASN A 26 -10.13 -2.24 3.78
CA ASN A 26 -11.05 -1.65 4.77
C ASN A 26 -10.34 -0.85 5.86
N LEU A 27 -9.11 -1.23 6.19
CA LEU A 27 -8.39 -0.75 7.37
C LEU A 27 -7.21 0.14 6.99
N ASN A 28 -6.58 -0.13 5.85
CA ASN A 28 -5.33 0.48 5.41
C ASN A 28 -5.43 1.94 4.92
N ASN A 29 -6.58 2.59 5.13
CA ASN A 29 -6.87 3.97 4.80
C ASN A 29 -6.79 4.34 3.30
N GLY A 30 -7.14 3.43 2.39
CA GLY A 30 -7.23 3.73 0.95
C GLY A 30 -5.98 3.36 0.14
N LEU A 31 -5.10 2.53 0.71
CA LEU A 31 -4.13 1.78 -0.11
C LEU A 31 -4.89 0.78 -0.98
N PRO A 32 -4.38 0.46 -2.18
CA PRO A 32 -4.93 -0.59 -3.01
C PRO A 32 -5.04 -1.94 -2.27
N THR A 33 -6.05 -2.72 -2.61
CA THR A 33 -6.21 -4.08 -2.07
C THR A 33 -4.98 -4.94 -2.31
N ASN A 34 -4.55 -5.70 -1.31
CA ASN A 34 -3.34 -6.54 -1.36
C ASN A 34 -2.06 -5.79 -1.76
N LEU A 35 -2.02 -4.45 -1.64
CA LEU A 35 -0.91 -3.62 -2.10
C LEU A 35 -0.54 -3.86 -3.58
N ALA A 36 -1.53 -4.17 -4.41
CA ALA A 36 -1.38 -4.25 -5.86
C ALA A 36 -1.22 -2.83 -6.44
N VAL A 37 -0.26 -2.65 -7.35
CA VAL A 37 -0.09 -1.36 -8.05
C VAL A 37 -0.93 -1.30 -9.33
N ASP A 38 -1.10 -2.45 -9.96
CA ASP A 38 -1.94 -2.72 -11.11
C ASP A 38 -3.37 -3.06 -10.69
N ASP A 39 -4.20 -3.45 -11.65
CA ASP A 39 -5.62 -3.65 -11.45
C ASP A 39 -5.92 -4.77 -10.43
N PRO A 40 -6.64 -4.45 -9.32
CA PRO A 40 -7.07 -5.40 -8.30
C PRO A 40 -7.77 -6.66 -8.79
N SER A 41 -8.45 -6.60 -9.94
CA SER A 41 -9.14 -7.74 -10.54
C SER A 41 -8.19 -8.88 -10.95
N THR A 42 -6.94 -8.56 -11.24
CA THR A 42 -5.94 -9.52 -11.77
C THR A 42 -4.70 -9.66 -10.89
N SER A 43 -4.50 -8.78 -9.91
CA SER A 43 -3.29 -8.71 -9.09
C SER A 43 -3.53 -8.89 -7.60
N PHE A 44 -2.68 -9.70 -6.96
CA PHE A 44 -2.81 -10.09 -5.55
C PHE A 44 -1.48 -10.04 -4.79
N THR A 45 -0.66 -9.01 -5.06
CA THR A 45 0.75 -8.88 -4.61
C THR A 45 1.03 -9.39 -3.19
N ALA A 46 0.35 -8.86 -2.16
CA ALA A 46 0.59 -9.24 -0.76
C ALA A 46 -0.32 -10.36 -0.22
N LYS A 47 -1.24 -10.91 -1.03
CA LYS A 47 -2.19 -11.94 -0.57
C LYS A 47 -1.46 -13.19 -0.06
N GLY A 48 -0.43 -13.63 -0.80
CA GLY A 48 0.39 -14.79 -0.39
C GLY A 48 1.18 -14.52 0.89
N ILE A 49 1.61 -13.27 1.11
CA ILE A 49 2.32 -12.89 2.34
C ILE A 49 1.37 -12.94 3.54
N ASP A 50 0.13 -12.45 3.42
CA ASP A 50 -0.85 -12.49 4.51
C ASP A 50 -1.14 -13.93 4.98
N ILE A 51 -1.30 -14.86 4.02
CA ILE A 51 -1.46 -16.30 4.30
C ILE A 51 -0.22 -16.85 5.04
N ASN A 52 0.99 -16.53 4.56
CA ASN A 52 2.22 -16.98 5.19
C ASN A 52 2.40 -16.41 6.61
N MET A 53 2.08 -15.13 6.81
CA MET A 53 2.15 -14.49 8.12
C MET A 53 1.21 -15.17 9.13
N ALA A 54 0.02 -15.60 8.71
CA ALA A 54 -0.90 -16.38 9.55
C ALA A 54 -0.33 -17.77 9.90
N ALA A 55 0.33 -18.44 8.95
CA ALA A 55 0.99 -19.72 9.18
C ALA A 55 2.18 -19.57 10.16
N TYR A 56 3.08 -18.61 9.91
CA TYR A 56 4.22 -18.33 10.79
C TYR A 56 3.77 -18.01 12.21
N MET A 57 2.72 -17.20 12.36
CA MET A 57 2.17 -16.85 13.67
C MET A 57 1.58 -18.07 14.39
N SER A 58 0.90 -18.98 13.67
CA SER A 58 0.32 -20.19 14.25
C SER A 58 1.41 -21.13 14.77
N ASP A 59 2.45 -21.35 13.97
CA ASP A 59 3.62 -22.15 14.35
C ASP A 59 4.36 -21.53 15.54
N LEU A 60 4.56 -20.21 15.52
CA LEU A 60 5.21 -19.47 16.59
C LEU A 60 4.41 -19.55 17.90
N ALA A 61 3.08 -19.50 17.82
CA ALA A 61 2.20 -19.65 18.97
C ALA A 61 2.29 -21.06 19.59
N PHE A 62 2.38 -22.10 18.76
CA PHE A 62 2.60 -23.47 19.25
C PHE A 62 3.96 -23.59 19.98
N LEU A 63 5.03 -23.07 19.37
CA LEU A 63 6.38 -23.10 19.94
C LEU A 63 6.51 -22.34 21.26
N ALA A 64 5.62 -21.37 21.55
CA ALA A 64 5.66 -20.59 22.78
C ALA A 64 5.38 -21.40 24.06
N SER A 65 4.87 -22.63 23.92
CA SER A 65 4.63 -23.54 25.05
C SER A 65 5.89 -23.75 25.90
N PRO A 66 5.77 -23.80 27.24
CA PRO A 66 6.90 -24.06 28.11
C PRO A 66 7.38 -25.51 27.97
N VAL A 67 8.70 -25.68 27.86
CA VAL A 67 9.41 -26.96 27.91
C VAL A 67 9.59 -27.41 29.36
N SER A 68 9.67 -26.48 30.32
CA SER A 68 9.90 -26.76 31.74
C SER A 68 8.81 -27.60 32.41
N SER A 69 7.60 -27.66 31.85
CA SER A 69 6.53 -28.57 32.30
C SER A 69 6.77 -30.04 31.95
N HIS A 70 7.79 -30.36 31.15
CA HIS A 70 8.05 -31.71 30.65
C HIS A 70 9.26 -32.40 31.31
N VAL A 71 9.76 -31.85 32.43
CA VAL A 71 10.87 -32.45 33.20
C VAL A 71 10.55 -33.89 33.58
N GLN A 72 11.49 -34.80 33.28
CA GLN A 72 11.44 -36.20 33.69
C GLN A 72 12.53 -36.47 34.72
N ALA A 73 12.27 -37.42 35.61
CA ALA A 73 13.31 -37.92 36.49
C ALA A 73 14.33 -38.72 35.65
N ALA A 74 15.56 -38.22 35.60
CA ALA A 74 16.66 -38.86 34.89
C ALA A 74 17.65 -39.51 35.86
N GLU A 75 18.51 -40.38 35.31
CA GLU A 75 19.66 -40.94 36.02
C GLU A 75 19.27 -41.60 37.36
N MET A 76 18.42 -42.63 37.28
CA MET A 76 17.93 -43.40 38.45
C MET A 76 17.34 -42.52 39.58
N HIS A 77 16.60 -41.47 39.21
CA HIS A 77 16.01 -40.47 40.13
C HIS A 77 16.99 -39.54 40.85
N ASN A 78 18.30 -39.63 40.59
CA ASN A 78 19.28 -38.68 41.11
C ASN A 78 19.11 -37.29 40.47
N GLN A 79 18.56 -37.22 39.25
CA GLN A 79 18.19 -35.98 38.57
C GLN A 79 16.67 -35.87 38.40
N SER A 80 15.96 -35.93 39.53
CA SER A 80 14.49 -35.75 39.59
C SER A 80 14.03 -34.36 39.14
N ILE A 81 14.92 -33.36 39.21
CA ILE A 81 14.73 -32.02 38.66
C ILE A 81 15.94 -31.70 37.77
N ASN A 82 15.67 -31.24 36.56
CA ASN A 82 16.69 -30.77 35.61
C ASN A 82 16.12 -29.60 34.80
N SER A 83 17.00 -28.77 34.23
CA SER A 83 16.61 -27.46 33.68
C SER A 83 16.00 -27.50 32.28
N LEU A 84 16.25 -28.58 31.52
CA LEU A 84 15.97 -28.68 30.08
C LEU A 84 16.46 -27.44 29.27
N ALA A 85 17.49 -26.74 29.77
CA ALA A 85 17.86 -25.42 29.26
C ALA A 85 18.26 -25.43 27.78
N PHE A 86 19.02 -26.45 27.36
CA PHE A 86 19.45 -26.59 25.97
C PHE A 86 18.29 -26.91 25.01
N LEU A 87 17.33 -27.74 25.44
CA LEU A 87 16.11 -28.00 24.68
C LEU A 87 15.28 -26.70 24.52
N SER A 88 15.13 -25.95 25.62
CA SER A 88 14.45 -24.66 25.59
C SER A 88 15.16 -23.67 24.65
N ALA A 89 16.49 -23.64 24.63
CA ALA A 89 17.28 -22.81 23.72
C ALA A 89 17.04 -23.17 22.25
N ARG A 90 17.03 -24.46 21.89
CA ARG A 90 16.74 -24.93 20.52
C ARG A 90 15.34 -24.52 20.04
N MET A 91 14.34 -24.66 20.90
CA MET A 91 12.97 -24.20 20.59
C MET A 91 12.89 -22.68 20.44
N THR A 92 13.64 -21.93 21.26
CA THR A 92 13.75 -20.47 21.12
C THR A 92 14.45 -20.08 19.82
N GLN A 93 15.45 -20.82 19.37
CA GLN A 93 16.12 -20.58 18.08
C GLN A 93 15.13 -20.72 16.90
N GLN A 94 14.30 -21.76 16.89
CA GLN A 94 13.25 -21.93 15.88
C GLN A 94 12.24 -20.76 15.88
N ALA A 95 11.89 -20.26 17.07
CA ALA A 95 11.04 -19.07 17.18
C ALA A 95 11.70 -17.81 16.60
N VAL A 96 13.02 -17.65 16.76
CA VAL A 96 13.78 -16.54 16.13
C VAL A 96 13.73 -16.63 14.61
N GLU A 97 13.87 -17.82 14.03
CA GLU A 97 13.77 -18.03 12.58
C GLU A 97 12.39 -17.63 12.04
N LEU A 98 11.30 -18.07 12.71
CA LEU A 98 9.94 -17.67 12.34
C LEU A 98 9.73 -16.17 12.44
N VAL A 99 10.14 -15.52 13.54
CA VAL A 99 10.02 -14.07 13.68
C VAL A 99 10.85 -13.34 12.62
N SER A 100 12.02 -13.86 12.24
CA SER A 100 12.85 -13.28 11.18
C SER A 100 12.15 -13.35 9.81
N LEU A 101 11.46 -14.45 9.50
CA LEU A 101 10.60 -14.55 8.30
C LEU A 101 9.45 -13.54 8.33
N MET A 102 8.83 -13.36 9.50
CA MET A 102 7.75 -12.38 9.69
C MET A 102 8.25 -10.94 9.52
N VAL A 103 9.42 -10.60 10.06
CA VAL A 103 10.05 -9.29 9.90
C VAL A 103 10.43 -9.04 8.44
N ALA A 104 11.03 -10.01 7.75
CA ALA A 104 11.37 -9.88 6.32
C ALA A 104 10.13 -9.63 5.46
N SER A 105 9.08 -10.41 5.70
CA SER A 105 7.78 -10.25 5.05
C SER A 105 7.17 -8.88 5.32
N ARG A 106 7.25 -8.42 6.57
CA ARG A 106 6.76 -7.12 7.00
C ARG A 106 7.50 -5.96 6.32
N LEU A 107 8.83 -6.01 6.26
CA LEU A 107 9.64 -4.98 5.60
C LEU A 107 9.30 -4.86 4.11
N PHE A 108 9.05 -5.98 3.42
CA PHE A 108 8.57 -5.95 2.04
C PHE A 108 7.22 -5.24 1.91
N ILE A 109 6.24 -5.61 2.76
CA ILE A 109 4.91 -4.99 2.80
C ILE A 109 5.01 -3.48 3.06
N ASP A 110 5.79 -3.08 4.06
CA ASP A 110 5.93 -1.67 4.44
C ASP A 110 6.55 -0.84 3.31
N CYS A 111 7.62 -1.32 2.69
CA CYS A 111 8.23 -0.59 1.57
C CYS A 111 7.26 -0.49 0.38
N GLN A 112 6.52 -1.57 0.07
CA GLN A 112 5.51 -1.54 -0.99
C GLN A 112 4.38 -0.56 -0.68
N ALA A 113 3.90 -0.52 0.56
CA ALA A 113 2.84 0.39 1.00
C ALA A 113 3.30 1.86 0.97
N LEU A 114 4.53 2.14 1.39
CA LEU A 114 5.12 3.49 1.35
C LEU A 114 5.23 4.00 -0.09
N ASP A 115 5.69 3.15 -1.01
CA ASP A 115 5.79 3.48 -2.43
C ASP A 115 4.41 3.80 -3.04
N LEU A 116 3.39 2.99 -2.74
CA LEU A 116 2.02 3.25 -3.17
C LEU A 116 1.46 4.56 -2.61
N ARG A 117 1.81 4.92 -1.37
CA ARG A 117 1.43 6.22 -0.79
C ARG A 117 2.12 7.38 -1.45
N SER A 118 3.41 7.25 -1.76
CA SER A 118 4.17 8.28 -2.48
C SER A 118 3.58 8.51 -3.86
N LEU A 119 3.27 7.43 -4.60
CA LEU A 119 2.61 7.51 -5.90
C LEU A 119 1.23 8.18 -5.82
N GLN A 120 0.43 7.78 -4.84
CA GLN A 120 -0.87 8.41 -4.59
C GLN A 120 -0.73 9.91 -4.29
N ARG A 121 0.27 10.29 -3.50
CA ARG A 121 0.52 11.68 -3.16
C ARG A 121 0.88 12.50 -4.40
N ASN A 122 1.78 11.99 -5.24
CA ASN A 122 2.15 12.63 -6.49
C ASN A 122 0.94 12.85 -7.42
N PHE A 123 0.03 11.88 -7.49
CA PHE A 123 -1.23 12.02 -8.23
C PHE A 123 -2.13 13.10 -7.63
N PHE A 124 -2.29 13.12 -6.30
CA PHE A 124 -3.13 14.09 -5.60
C PHE A 124 -2.61 15.52 -5.74
N ASP A 125 -1.29 15.73 -5.69
CA ASP A 125 -0.68 17.04 -5.87
C ASP A 125 -0.91 17.61 -7.29
N ALA A 126 -1.19 16.75 -8.29
CA ALA A 126 -1.54 17.17 -9.66
C ALA A 126 -3.03 17.55 -9.82
N LEU A 127 -3.92 17.09 -8.94
CA LEU A 127 -5.38 17.26 -9.09
C LEU A 127 -5.84 18.74 -9.15
N PRO A 128 -5.31 19.67 -8.32
CA PRO A 128 -5.73 21.06 -8.38
C PRO A 128 -5.50 21.68 -9.76
N ALA A 129 -4.36 21.39 -10.38
CA ALA A 129 -4.01 21.88 -11.72
C ALA A 129 -4.94 21.31 -12.79
N VAL A 130 -5.23 19.99 -12.73
CA VAL A 130 -6.16 19.32 -13.64
C VAL A 130 -7.56 19.94 -13.58
N VAL A 131 -8.09 20.13 -12.37
CA VAL A 131 -9.44 20.69 -12.19
C VAL A 131 -9.49 22.15 -12.63
N ALA A 132 -8.46 22.94 -12.29
CA ALA A 132 -8.38 24.35 -12.71
C ALA A 132 -8.29 24.51 -14.23
N GLU A 133 -7.52 23.66 -14.91
CA GLU A 133 -7.43 23.65 -16.37
C GLU A 133 -8.79 23.36 -17.01
N VAL A 134 -9.50 22.33 -16.55
CA VAL A 134 -10.83 21.99 -17.07
C VAL A 134 -11.81 23.13 -16.83
N ASN A 135 -11.77 23.76 -15.66
CA ASN A 135 -12.61 24.91 -15.36
C ASN A 135 -12.32 26.09 -16.29
N CYS A 136 -11.06 26.36 -16.60
CA CYS A 136 -10.69 27.41 -17.55
C CYS A 136 -11.23 27.12 -18.95
N ILE A 137 -11.17 25.88 -19.42
CA ILE A 137 -11.67 25.51 -20.75
C ILE A 137 -13.20 25.60 -20.83
N GLN A 138 -13.91 25.18 -19.76
CA GLN A 138 -15.38 25.07 -19.79
C GLN A 138 -16.10 26.34 -19.32
N PHE A 139 -15.49 27.10 -18.41
CA PHE A 139 -16.09 28.27 -17.78
C PHE A 139 -15.30 29.57 -18.03
N GLY A 140 -14.19 29.53 -18.77
CA GLY A 140 -13.33 30.71 -18.99
C GLY A 140 -14.02 31.87 -19.71
N ASP A 141 -15.00 31.57 -20.57
CA ASP A 141 -15.82 32.57 -21.27
C ASP A 141 -17.09 32.97 -20.49
N ALA A 142 -17.40 32.25 -19.41
CA ALA A 142 -18.57 32.51 -18.55
C ALA A 142 -18.23 33.51 -17.43
N VAL A 143 -19.21 34.31 -17.01
CA VAL A 143 -19.08 35.27 -15.89
C VAL A 143 -19.11 34.53 -14.54
N VAL A 144 -18.30 33.47 -14.38
CA VAL A 144 -18.12 32.82 -13.07
C VAL A 144 -16.99 33.53 -12.34
N PRO A 145 -17.23 34.09 -11.14
CA PRO A 145 -16.18 34.76 -10.37
C PRO A 145 -15.00 33.81 -10.09
N VAL A 146 -13.77 34.32 -10.24
CA VAL A 146 -12.53 33.53 -10.02
C VAL A 146 -12.50 32.87 -8.63
N GLY A 147 -13.04 33.54 -7.61
CA GLY A 147 -13.15 33.00 -6.25
C GLY A 147 -14.05 31.77 -6.13
N GLU A 148 -15.13 31.71 -6.92
CA GLU A 148 -16.05 30.55 -6.93
C GLU A 148 -15.41 29.34 -7.62
N LEU A 149 -14.66 29.55 -8.71
CA LEU A 149 -13.89 28.50 -9.38
C LEU A 149 -12.79 27.92 -8.48
N ALA A 150 -12.12 28.77 -7.70
CA ALA A 150 -11.13 28.32 -6.72
C ALA A 150 -11.78 27.47 -5.61
N HIS A 151 -12.92 27.92 -5.07
CA HIS A 151 -13.67 27.17 -4.06
C HIS A 151 -14.22 25.84 -4.60
N PHE A 152 -14.74 25.84 -5.85
CA PHE A 152 -15.12 24.61 -6.54
C PHE A 152 -13.94 23.65 -6.67
N THR A 153 -12.78 24.15 -7.12
CA THR A 153 -11.56 23.33 -7.29
C THR A 153 -11.18 22.65 -5.98
N GLN A 154 -11.14 23.39 -4.88
CA GLN A 154 -10.84 22.84 -3.56
C GLN A 154 -11.86 21.77 -3.13
N ARG A 155 -13.16 22.03 -3.31
CA ARG A 155 -14.23 21.06 -2.99
C ARG A 155 -14.14 19.81 -3.86
N ALA A 156 -13.88 19.96 -5.15
CA ALA A 156 -13.74 18.86 -6.09
C ALA A 156 -12.55 17.98 -5.71
N VAL A 157 -11.36 18.56 -5.49
CA VAL A 157 -10.15 17.81 -5.07
C VAL A 157 -10.41 17.01 -3.80
N ARG A 158 -11.01 17.62 -2.78
CA ARG A 158 -11.37 16.91 -1.54
C ARG A 158 -12.31 15.72 -1.80
N ARG A 159 -13.31 15.88 -2.67
CA ARG A 159 -14.22 14.78 -3.04
C ARG A 159 -13.51 13.67 -3.82
N ILE A 160 -12.55 14.02 -4.68
CA ILE A 160 -11.72 13.06 -5.39
C ILE A 160 -10.91 12.22 -4.39
N GLU A 161 -10.26 12.85 -3.41
CA GLU A 161 -9.47 12.14 -2.38
C GLU A 161 -10.34 11.20 -1.51
N GLU A 162 -11.52 11.67 -1.08
CA GLU A 162 -12.49 10.87 -0.31
C GLU A 162 -12.98 9.66 -1.12
N ALA A 163 -13.33 9.87 -2.40
CA ALA A 163 -13.79 8.81 -3.31
C ALA A 163 -12.67 7.80 -3.61
N TRP A 164 -11.43 8.26 -3.80
CA TRP A 164 -10.27 7.42 -4.06
C TRP A 164 -10.04 6.39 -2.94
N LYS A 165 -10.20 6.85 -1.68
CA LYS A 165 -10.09 5.99 -0.48
C LYS A 165 -11.15 4.88 -0.49
N GLY A 166 -12.41 5.22 -0.82
CA GLY A 166 -13.51 4.25 -0.89
C GLY A 166 -13.43 3.28 -2.07
N ALA A 167 -12.73 3.67 -3.14
CA ALA A 167 -12.62 2.90 -4.38
C ALA A 167 -11.38 2.00 -4.46
N SER A 168 -10.70 1.68 -3.34
CA SER A 168 -9.42 0.93 -3.31
C SER A 168 -9.46 -0.51 -3.81
N ARG A 169 -10.66 -1.06 -4.04
CA ARG A 169 -10.89 -2.41 -4.54
C ARG A 169 -11.17 -2.48 -6.04
N LEU A 170 -11.39 -1.34 -6.66
CA LEU A 170 -11.83 -1.24 -8.04
C LEU A 170 -10.62 -1.07 -8.96
N ASP A 171 -10.77 -1.51 -10.20
CA ASP A 171 -9.79 -1.29 -11.25
C ASP A 171 -9.71 0.18 -11.60
N ILE A 172 -8.60 0.64 -12.18
CA ILE A 172 -8.34 2.08 -12.35
C ILE A 172 -9.44 2.80 -13.13
N ALA A 173 -9.99 2.15 -14.16
CA ALA A 173 -11.08 2.70 -14.96
C ALA A 173 -12.35 2.92 -14.10
N GLU A 174 -12.73 1.93 -13.29
CA GLU A 174 -13.87 2.00 -12.39
C GLU A 174 -13.66 3.02 -11.25
N ARG A 175 -12.41 3.19 -10.79
CA ARG A 175 -12.05 4.24 -9.83
C ARG A 175 -12.32 5.62 -10.41
N PHE A 176 -11.99 5.86 -11.68
CA PHE A 176 -12.28 7.13 -12.34
C PHE A 176 -13.79 7.38 -12.47
N ASP A 177 -14.59 6.34 -12.74
CA ASP A 177 -16.05 6.49 -12.74
C ASP A 177 -16.60 6.86 -11.35
N LYS A 178 -16.07 6.26 -10.27
CA LYS A 178 -16.41 6.65 -8.89
C LYS A 178 -16.00 8.06 -8.53
N ILE A 179 -14.86 8.52 -9.04
CA ILE A 179 -14.42 9.90 -8.89
C ILE A 179 -15.41 10.84 -9.58
N TRP A 180 -15.84 10.51 -10.80
CA TRP A 180 -16.84 11.30 -11.51
C TRP A 180 -18.17 11.38 -10.74
N GLU A 181 -18.66 10.25 -10.23
CA GLU A 181 -19.88 10.20 -9.39
C GLU A 181 -19.75 11.11 -8.15
N ALA A 182 -18.56 11.21 -7.55
CA ALA A 182 -18.32 12.05 -6.38
C ALA A 182 -18.16 13.54 -6.70
N VAL A 183 -17.66 13.89 -7.88
CA VAL A 183 -17.47 15.28 -8.33
C VAL A 183 -18.77 15.88 -8.87
N LEU A 184 -19.65 15.08 -9.48
CA LEU A 184 -20.89 15.52 -10.10
C LEU A 184 -21.76 16.41 -9.18
N PRO A 185 -22.02 16.07 -7.90
CA PRO A 185 -22.79 16.96 -7.00
C PRO A 185 -22.11 18.31 -6.74
N VAL A 186 -20.78 18.35 -6.75
CA VAL A 186 -20.03 19.61 -6.58
C VAL A 186 -20.23 20.49 -7.82
N LEU A 187 -20.19 19.89 -9.00
CA LEU A 187 -20.41 20.58 -10.28
C LEU A 187 -21.83 21.12 -10.39
N LEU A 188 -22.83 20.31 -10.02
CA LEU A 188 -24.24 20.73 -9.98
C LEU A 188 -24.45 21.96 -9.09
N SER A 189 -23.82 21.99 -7.90
CA SER A 189 -23.96 23.14 -6.99
C SER A 189 -23.44 24.46 -7.56
N VAL A 190 -22.49 24.42 -8.51
CA VAL A 190 -22.01 25.62 -9.20
C VAL A 190 -22.98 26.04 -10.30
N LEU A 191 -23.50 25.08 -11.08
CA LEU A 191 -24.43 25.35 -12.16
C LEU A 191 -25.80 25.86 -11.64
N GLU A 192 -26.29 25.33 -10.53
CA GLU A 192 -27.52 25.82 -9.88
C GLU A 192 -27.38 27.26 -9.36
N GLY A 193 -26.19 27.64 -8.87
CA GLY A 193 -25.91 29.02 -8.43
C GLY A 193 -25.93 30.06 -9.55
N THR A 194 -25.92 29.62 -10.81
CA THR A 194 -25.97 30.49 -12.01
C THR A 194 -27.35 30.58 -12.65
N ALA A 195 -28.34 29.84 -12.15
CA ALA A 195 -29.69 29.78 -12.72
C ALA A 195 -30.62 30.85 -12.12
N SER A 196 -31.33 31.60 -12.98
CA SER A 196 -32.54 32.35 -12.56
C SER A 196 -33.74 31.39 -12.60
N GLU A 197 -34.59 31.40 -11.57
CA GLU A 197 -35.66 30.40 -11.35
C GLU A 197 -36.71 30.29 -12.49
N ASP A 198 -36.77 31.26 -13.40
CA ASP A 198 -37.86 31.39 -14.40
C ASP A 198 -37.55 30.87 -15.82
N ASP A 199 -36.38 30.28 -16.10
CA ASP A 199 -35.98 29.91 -17.47
C ASP A 199 -35.83 28.39 -17.71
N VAL A 200 -36.76 27.82 -18.47
CA VAL A 200 -36.85 26.37 -18.84
C VAL A 200 -35.73 25.95 -19.81
N SER A 201 -34.96 26.88 -20.38
CA SER A 201 -33.79 26.56 -21.23
C SER A 201 -32.54 26.16 -20.42
N VAL A 202 -32.52 26.48 -19.12
CA VAL A 202 -31.39 26.28 -18.21
C VAL A 202 -31.08 24.80 -17.91
N PRO A 203 -32.07 23.91 -17.69
CA PRO A 203 -31.80 22.49 -17.42
C PRO A 203 -31.08 21.76 -18.57
N LEU A 204 -31.43 22.07 -19.82
CA LEU A 204 -30.81 21.42 -20.98
C LEU A 204 -29.38 21.93 -21.21
N ALA A 205 -29.15 23.23 -21.01
CA ALA A 205 -27.81 23.83 -21.04
C ALA A 205 -26.91 23.24 -19.94
N ASN A 206 -27.44 23.03 -18.73
CA ASN A 206 -26.72 22.42 -17.61
C ASN A 206 -26.31 20.97 -17.92
N ILE A 207 -27.19 20.17 -18.54
CA ILE A 207 -26.83 18.81 -18.98
C ILE A 207 -25.68 18.85 -20.00
N GLY A 208 -25.74 19.78 -20.97
CA GLY A 208 -24.67 19.97 -21.96
C GLY A 208 -23.34 20.38 -21.33
N ALA A 209 -23.37 21.27 -20.34
CA ALA A 209 -22.18 21.70 -19.59
C ALA A 209 -21.56 20.56 -18.77
N ILE A 210 -22.38 19.77 -18.07
CA ILE A 210 -21.93 18.59 -17.31
C ILE A 210 -21.25 17.58 -18.23
N GLN A 211 -21.85 17.26 -19.39
CA GLN A 211 -21.26 16.32 -20.34
C GLN A 211 -19.96 16.84 -20.94
N SER A 212 -19.88 18.13 -21.24
CA SER A 212 -18.68 18.77 -21.80
C SER A 212 -17.54 18.81 -20.78
N TRP A 213 -17.85 19.16 -19.53
CA TRP A 213 -16.90 19.12 -18.41
C TRP A 213 -16.39 17.70 -18.17
N LYS A 214 -17.27 16.68 -18.12
CA LYS A 214 -16.86 15.26 -17.99
C LYS A 214 -15.91 14.86 -19.12
N ARG A 215 -16.24 15.21 -20.37
CA ARG A 215 -15.45 14.87 -21.56
C ARG A 215 -14.05 15.51 -21.53
N ALA A 216 -13.93 16.70 -20.96
CA ALA A 216 -12.64 17.37 -20.79
C ALA A 216 -11.84 16.83 -19.58
N PHE A 217 -12.52 16.47 -18.49
CA PHE A 217 -11.93 16.04 -17.23
C PHE A 217 -11.38 14.61 -17.25
N MET A 218 -12.17 13.63 -17.71
CA MET A 218 -11.79 12.22 -17.60
C MET A 218 -10.45 11.87 -18.27
N PRO A 219 -10.16 12.33 -19.51
CA PRO A 219 -8.87 12.06 -20.14
C PRO A 219 -7.69 12.72 -19.42
N ARG A 220 -7.89 13.91 -18.84
CA ARG A 220 -6.84 14.63 -18.09
C ARG A 220 -6.56 13.99 -16.74
N LEU A 221 -7.60 13.50 -16.07
CA LEU A 221 -7.46 12.72 -14.84
C LEU A 221 -6.64 11.45 -15.10
N ALA A 222 -6.97 10.73 -16.16
CA ALA A 222 -6.23 9.54 -16.58
C ALA A 222 -4.76 9.86 -16.93
N ALA A 223 -4.52 10.95 -17.68
CA ALA A 223 -3.18 11.40 -18.03
C ALA A 223 -2.37 11.82 -16.79
N ALA A 224 -2.99 12.49 -15.80
CA ALA A 224 -2.34 12.88 -14.56
C ALA A 224 -1.93 11.66 -13.72
N TYR A 225 -2.81 10.66 -13.62
CA TYR A 225 -2.48 9.39 -12.95
C TYR A 225 -1.34 8.66 -13.66
N GLN A 226 -1.43 8.53 -14.98
CA GLN A 226 -0.39 7.87 -15.78
C GLN A 226 0.96 8.60 -15.68
N SER A 227 0.96 9.93 -15.73
CA SER A 227 2.16 10.74 -15.56
C SER A 227 2.77 10.56 -14.17
N ALA A 228 1.96 10.52 -13.11
CA ALA A 228 2.43 10.27 -11.75
C ALA A 228 3.03 8.87 -11.62
N TYR A 229 2.37 7.86 -12.19
CA TYR A 229 2.84 6.48 -12.22
C TYR A 229 4.19 6.34 -12.94
N GLU A 230 4.31 6.84 -14.17
CA GLU A 230 5.55 6.78 -14.96
C GLU A 230 6.70 7.55 -14.33
N SER A 231 6.41 8.74 -13.79
CA SER A 231 7.42 9.55 -13.10
C SER A 231 7.94 8.84 -11.86
N PHE A 232 7.04 8.22 -11.08
CA PHE A 232 7.41 7.45 -9.91
C PHE A 232 8.25 6.21 -10.27
N GLN A 233 7.91 5.50 -11.35
CA GLN A 233 8.72 4.36 -11.81
C GLN A 233 10.13 4.76 -12.23
N ARG A 234 10.29 5.92 -12.87
CA ARG A 234 11.61 6.43 -13.28
C ARG A 234 12.44 6.91 -12.09
N SER A 235 11.79 7.58 -11.14
CA SER A 235 12.45 8.17 -9.98
C SER A 235 11.52 8.13 -8.76
N PRO A 236 11.53 7.03 -7.97
CA PRO A 236 10.74 6.94 -6.75
C PRO A 236 11.15 8.03 -5.75
N ASN A 237 10.18 8.81 -5.28
CA ASN A 237 10.40 9.91 -4.33
C ASN A 237 9.94 9.58 -2.90
N THR A 238 9.74 8.30 -2.58
CA THR A 238 9.23 7.85 -1.27
C THR A 238 10.09 8.33 -0.10
N ALA A 239 11.42 8.41 -0.28
CA ALA A 239 12.36 8.88 0.72
C ALA A 239 12.12 10.33 1.17
N GLU A 240 11.46 11.16 0.35
CA GLU A 240 11.14 12.56 0.67
C GLU A 240 10.01 12.69 1.70
N TYR A 241 9.17 11.65 1.85
CA TYR A 241 7.98 11.67 2.70
C TYR A 241 8.15 10.95 4.04
N ILE A 242 9.25 10.22 4.25
CA ILE A 242 9.43 9.35 5.42
C ILE A 242 10.49 9.89 6.39
N GLY A 243 10.29 9.63 7.69
CA GLY A 243 11.21 10.07 8.73
C GLY A 243 12.55 9.31 8.70
N VAL A 244 13.58 9.88 9.32
CA VAL A 244 14.98 9.40 9.24
C VAL A 244 15.14 7.90 9.54
N GLY A 245 14.52 7.40 10.61
CA GLY A 245 14.62 5.98 10.97
C GLY A 245 13.92 5.04 9.99
N ALA A 246 12.75 5.43 9.48
CA ALA A 246 12.06 4.67 8.44
C ALA A 246 12.83 4.71 7.12
N ASN A 247 13.47 5.84 6.80
CA ASN A 247 14.29 6.01 5.62
C ASN A 247 15.52 5.09 5.63
N ALA A 248 16.15 4.87 6.79
CA ALA A 248 17.26 3.92 6.91
C ALA A 248 16.84 2.50 6.50
N LEU A 249 15.71 2.01 7.03
CA LEU A 249 15.18 0.68 6.68
C LEU A 249 14.69 0.61 5.22
N TYR A 250 14.05 1.67 4.73
CA TYR A 250 13.60 1.76 3.34
C TYR A 250 14.78 1.70 2.38
N ASN A 251 15.85 2.47 2.64
CA ASN A 251 17.06 2.50 1.85
C ASN A 251 17.81 1.16 1.90
N PHE A 252 17.85 0.52 3.07
CA PHE A 252 18.39 -0.83 3.20
C PHE A 252 17.68 -1.81 2.25
N VAL A 253 16.34 -1.81 2.23
CA VAL A 253 15.57 -2.71 1.35
C VAL A 253 15.66 -2.31 -0.12
N ARG A 254 15.41 -1.04 -0.47
CA ARG A 254 15.33 -0.57 -1.86
C ARG A 254 16.68 -0.36 -2.53
N HIS A 255 17.69 0.09 -1.81
CA HIS A 255 18.98 0.49 -2.36
C HIS A 255 20.12 -0.47 -2.00
N GLU A 256 20.22 -0.97 -0.77
CA GLU A 256 21.31 -1.89 -0.44
C GLU A 256 20.99 -3.31 -0.94
N LEU A 257 19.80 -3.82 -0.63
CA LEU A 257 19.35 -5.14 -1.05
C LEU A 257 18.75 -5.17 -2.46
N GLN A 258 18.50 -4.00 -3.05
CA GLN A 258 17.96 -3.85 -4.41
C GLN A 258 16.62 -4.61 -4.60
N VAL A 259 15.80 -4.66 -3.55
CA VAL A 259 14.44 -5.23 -3.62
C VAL A 259 13.51 -4.17 -4.19
N PRO A 260 12.99 -4.33 -5.42
CA PRO A 260 12.32 -3.25 -6.12
C PRO A 260 10.88 -3.05 -5.62
N PHE A 261 10.29 -1.90 -5.96
CA PHE A 261 8.85 -1.68 -5.92
C PHE A 261 8.14 -2.66 -6.88
N HIS A 262 7.30 -3.56 -6.37
CA HIS A 262 6.75 -4.67 -7.15
C HIS A 262 5.61 -4.22 -8.07
N LEU A 263 5.71 -4.52 -9.37
CA LEU A 263 4.78 -4.05 -10.41
C LEU A 263 3.61 -5.01 -10.69
N GLY A 264 3.26 -5.85 -9.72
CA GLY A 264 2.14 -6.78 -9.82
C GLY A 264 2.38 -7.88 -10.86
N VAL A 265 1.40 -8.12 -11.74
CA VAL A 265 1.45 -9.18 -12.77
C VAL A 265 2.65 -9.01 -13.69
N THR A 266 3.05 -7.77 -13.96
CA THR A 266 4.21 -7.41 -14.80
C THR A 266 5.52 -8.03 -14.29
N ASP A 267 5.69 -8.14 -12.97
CA ASP A 267 6.89 -8.68 -12.34
C ASP A 267 6.83 -10.21 -12.13
N HIS A 268 5.73 -10.87 -12.50
CA HIS A 268 5.57 -12.30 -12.32
C HIS A 268 6.57 -13.10 -13.20
N PRO A 269 7.35 -14.04 -12.63
CA PRO A 269 8.45 -14.70 -13.35
C PRO A 269 7.98 -15.74 -14.37
N VAL A 270 6.77 -16.29 -14.20
CA VAL A 270 6.21 -17.26 -15.14
C VAL A 270 5.20 -16.53 -16.05
N GLY A 271 5.70 -16.22 -17.25
CA GLY A 271 5.04 -15.78 -18.48
C GLY A 271 3.58 -15.31 -18.49
N PHE A 272 3.41 -14.04 -18.80
CA PHE A 272 2.63 -13.64 -19.99
C PHE A 272 3.65 -13.08 -21.00
N LYS A 273 3.74 -13.63 -22.21
CA LYS A 273 4.80 -13.27 -23.19
C LYS A 273 4.79 -11.78 -23.59
N ASP A 274 3.69 -11.08 -23.32
CA ASP A 274 3.47 -9.68 -23.66
C ASP A 274 3.52 -8.72 -22.46
N TYR A 275 3.85 -9.22 -21.25
CA TYR A 275 3.92 -8.40 -20.04
C TYR A 275 5.35 -8.33 -19.49
N GLY A 276 5.83 -7.10 -19.31
CA GLY A 276 7.10 -6.81 -18.60
C GLY A 276 8.14 -6.07 -19.43
N ASP A 277 8.90 -5.21 -18.75
CA ASP A 277 10.15 -4.67 -19.28
C ASP A 277 11.21 -5.79 -19.30
N ALA A 278 11.72 -6.12 -20.49
CA ALA A 278 12.75 -7.15 -20.67
C ALA A 278 14.04 -6.88 -19.88
N ASN A 279 14.28 -5.63 -19.50
CA ASN A 279 15.46 -5.22 -18.74
C ASN A 279 15.29 -5.33 -17.22
N ARG A 280 14.10 -5.67 -16.73
CA ARG A 280 13.80 -5.76 -15.30
C ARG A 280 13.91 -7.19 -14.79
N THR A 281 14.63 -7.36 -13.69
CA THR A 281 14.78 -8.67 -13.05
C THR A 281 13.45 -9.12 -12.44
N ARG A 282 12.83 -10.16 -13.03
CA ARG A 282 11.59 -10.75 -12.53
C ARG A 282 11.89 -11.86 -11.53
N ARG A 283 11.34 -11.75 -10.32
CA ARG A 283 11.39 -12.79 -9.28
C ARG A 283 10.05 -12.90 -8.59
N THR A 284 9.76 -14.05 -7.99
CA THR A 284 8.57 -14.18 -7.15
C THR A 284 8.69 -13.25 -5.94
N VAL A 285 7.55 -12.82 -5.39
CA VAL A 285 7.49 -12.10 -4.11
C VAL A 285 8.25 -12.86 -3.01
N GLY A 286 8.12 -14.19 -2.96
CA GLY A 286 8.88 -15.03 -2.03
C GLY A 286 10.40 -14.90 -2.18
N SER A 287 10.91 -14.80 -3.41
CA SER A 287 12.35 -14.61 -3.65
C SER A 287 12.85 -13.26 -3.14
N TRP A 288 12.03 -12.21 -3.28
CA TRP A 288 12.35 -10.88 -2.73
C TRP A 288 12.35 -10.88 -1.21
N VAL A 289 11.36 -11.53 -0.59
CA VAL A 289 11.31 -11.70 0.87
C VAL A 289 12.50 -12.51 1.37
N SER A 290 12.93 -13.56 0.64
CA SER A 290 14.11 -14.36 0.99
C SER A 290 15.40 -13.54 1.03
N ILE A 291 15.60 -12.59 0.10
CA ILE A 291 16.77 -11.70 0.11
C ILE A 291 16.81 -10.87 1.42
N ILE A 292 15.66 -10.32 1.83
CA ILE A 292 15.55 -9.55 3.08
C ILE A 292 15.82 -10.46 4.28
N TYR A 293 15.24 -11.66 4.28
CA TYR A 293 15.43 -12.65 5.33
C TYR A 293 16.90 -13.06 5.50
N GLU A 294 17.59 -13.39 4.42
CA GLU A 294 19.02 -13.73 4.44
C GLU A 294 19.87 -12.58 5.00
N ALA A 295 19.57 -11.34 4.59
CA ALA A 295 20.28 -10.17 5.10
C ALA A 295 20.06 -9.93 6.61
N ILE A 296 18.88 -10.26 7.14
CA ILE A 296 18.59 -10.24 8.58
C ILE A 296 19.46 -11.28 9.30
N LEU A 297 19.53 -12.51 8.79
CA LEU A 297 20.33 -13.58 9.39
C LEU A 297 21.83 -13.28 9.39
N GLU A 298 22.33 -12.63 8.34
CA GLU A 298 23.72 -12.17 8.25
C GLU A 298 24.02 -10.95 9.12
N GLY A 299 23.01 -10.36 9.77
CA GLY A 299 23.16 -9.20 10.63
C GLY A 299 23.42 -7.89 9.88
N LYS A 300 23.22 -7.85 8.55
CA LYS A 300 23.42 -6.64 7.73
C LYS A 300 22.47 -5.51 8.13
N GLY A 301 21.25 -5.85 8.56
CA GLY A 301 20.27 -4.89 9.05
C GLY A 301 20.69 -4.12 10.31
N HIS A 302 21.64 -4.64 11.11
CA HIS A 302 22.13 -3.95 12.31
C HIS A 302 22.99 -2.72 12.02
N GLN A 303 23.51 -2.60 10.80
CA GLN A 303 24.34 -1.47 10.37
C GLN A 303 23.50 -0.27 9.89
N CYS A 304 22.17 -0.41 9.84
CA CYS A 304 21.22 0.69 9.59
C CYS A 304 21.15 1.61 10.83
N SER A 305 22.28 2.20 11.22
CA SER A 305 22.37 3.19 12.28
C SER A 305 22.30 4.58 11.64
N VAL A 306 21.40 5.42 12.16
CA VAL A 306 21.29 6.85 11.82
C VAL A 306 22.56 7.60 12.20
#